data_AF-I4YZT1-F1
#
_entry.id   AF-I4YZT1-F1
#
_cell.length_a   1.000
_cell.length_b   1.000
_cell.length_c   1.000
_cell.angle_alpha   90.00
_cell.angle_beta   90.00
_cell.angle_gamma   90.00
#
_symmetry.space_group_name_H-M   'P 1'
#
loop_
_entity.id
_entity.type
_entity.pdbx_description
1 polymer ?
#
loop_
_entity_poly.entity_id
_entity_poly.type
_entity_poly.pdbx_seq_one_letter_code
_entity_poly.pdbx_strand_id
1 'polypeptide(L)'
;MPDYTAILSGQSWNNLSGRKANKTPVFLTYTFNPASFLAPWGWAKFGAADKALARKALKMWGDASGIRFIEVKGQEAELKFQWQPAWQEITAWAEFPELSRENFDDEGLVRKYLGGNVYLNTEARANLKGNTSYALYVLLHEIGHALGLKHPFHKMEYNKQLLKSELDHVSYTVMSYTGGDPGMQSAGLGSLDVQAIRALYGNPSQDGRQVAKWSWSASKQTLTQTGKSKADVIYGVAVKDVIKGQSGDDRIYSFEGDDTLFGGVGNDFLSGGDGHDRLFGEAGNDTLSGGFGDDILQGGAGNDVLSGGLSDDLLYGDTGSDVLKGGYSNDTLYGGLGNDTLTGGDGSDQFVFDVPFTGIDDTDTITDFNQNPDAFETEEDRIVLSSAVFSTLASGFLQAAAFVKGASAENPANRIIFDPGEQFLSYDPDGTGPLAAVRFAKLLGAVKLSASDFIVV
;
A
#
# COMPACT_ATOMS: atom_id res chain seq x y z
N MET A 1 -7.09 -5.94 -37.50
CA MET A 1 -7.16 -5.81 -36.03
C MET A 1 -6.10 -4.80 -35.63
N PRO A 2 -6.12 -4.17 -34.45
CA PRO A 2 -4.98 -3.35 -34.07
C PRO A 2 -3.79 -4.29 -33.85
N ASP A 3 -2.87 -4.35 -34.82
CA ASP A 3 -1.78 -5.33 -34.83
C ASP A 3 -0.88 -5.24 -33.57
N TYR A 4 -0.95 -4.12 -32.83
CA TYR A 4 -0.25 -3.93 -31.55
C TYR A 4 -0.67 -4.91 -30.45
N THR A 5 -1.88 -5.51 -30.49
CA THR A 5 -2.29 -6.47 -29.43
C THR A 5 -1.43 -7.74 -29.45
N ALA A 6 -0.77 -8.03 -30.57
CA ALA A 6 0.16 -9.14 -30.71
C ALA A 6 1.35 -9.05 -29.75
N ILE A 7 1.73 -7.84 -29.33
CA ILE A 7 2.86 -7.59 -28.44
C ILE A 7 2.45 -7.24 -27.00
N LEU A 8 1.18 -7.45 -26.62
CA LEU A 8 0.75 -7.31 -25.21
C LEU A 8 0.89 -8.64 -24.46
N SER A 9 1.57 -8.63 -23.31
CA SER A 9 1.67 -9.83 -22.45
C SER A 9 0.39 -10.11 -21.66
N GLY A 10 -0.38 -9.06 -21.36
CA GLY A 10 -1.50 -9.11 -20.42
C GLY A 10 -1.10 -8.72 -18.98
N GLN A 11 0.18 -8.44 -18.75
CA GLN A 11 0.70 -7.89 -17.49
C GLN A 11 1.01 -6.40 -17.65
N SER A 12 0.83 -5.63 -16.59
CA SER A 12 1.19 -4.22 -16.50
C SER A 12 1.28 -3.78 -15.04
N TRP A 13 1.94 -2.65 -14.78
CA TRP A 13 2.02 -2.02 -13.45
C TRP A 13 0.72 -1.37 -12.97
N ASN A 14 -0.29 -1.33 -13.85
CA ASN A 14 -1.67 -1.01 -13.52
C ASN A 14 -2.52 -2.28 -13.66
N ASN A 15 -3.50 -2.48 -12.79
CA ASN A 15 -4.45 -3.60 -12.93
C ASN A 15 -5.32 -3.43 -14.19
N LEU A 16 -5.21 -4.37 -15.14
CA LEU A 16 -6.02 -4.42 -16.37
C LEU A 16 -7.37 -5.14 -16.19
N SER A 17 -7.61 -5.79 -15.05
CA SER A 17 -8.87 -6.48 -14.78
C SER A 17 -9.96 -5.49 -14.36
N GLY A 18 -10.65 -4.93 -15.38
CA GLY A 18 -11.94 -4.25 -15.21
C GLY A 18 -11.95 -2.72 -15.34
N ARG A 19 -10.80 -2.04 -15.32
CA ARG A 19 -10.73 -0.57 -15.49
C ARG A 19 -10.25 -0.20 -16.90
N LYS A 20 -10.93 0.74 -17.57
CA LYS A 20 -10.42 1.32 -18.83
C LYS A 20 -9.10 2.01 -18.50
N ALA A 21 -7.99 1.59 -19.12
CA ALA A 21 -6.63 2.10 -18.94
C ALA A 21 -6.44 3.62 -19.19
N ASN A 22 -7.51 4.35 -19.49
CA ASN A 22 -7.48 5.73 -19.95
C ASN A 22 -7.54 6.80 -18.84
N LYS A 23 -7.39 6.45 -17.55
CA LYS A 23 -7.60 7.42 -16.45
C LYS A 23 -6.56 7.43 -15.31
N THR A 24 -5.56 6.56 -15.31
CA THR A 24 -4.73 6.35 -14.12
C THR A 24 -3.31 6.93 -14.25
N PRO A 25 -2.80 7.71 -13.27
CA PRO A 25 -1.41 8.15 -13.25
C PRO A 25 -0.45 6.97 -13.14
N VAL A 26 0.70 7.07 -13.81
CA VAL A 26 1.75 6.03 -13.75
C VAL A 26 3.07 6.70 -13.44
N PHE A 27 3.35 6.77 -12.15
CA PHE A 27 4.70 6.94 -11.65
C PHE A 27 5.31 5.54 -11.52
N LEU A 28 6.53 5.38 -12.03
CA LEU A 28 7.34 4.19 -11.83
C LEU A 28 8.71 4.65 -11.36
N THR A 29 9.21 4.05 -10.30
CA THR A 29 10.57 4.30 -9.87
C THR A 29 11.54 3.36 -10.57
N TYR A 30 12.79 3.78 -10.65
CA TYR A 30 13.86 2.94 -11.14
C TYR A 30 15.15 3.16 -10.38
N THR A 31 15.97 2.13 -10.30
CA THR A 31 17.29 2.17 -9.66
C THR A 31 18.35 1.47 -10.50
N PHE A 32 19.62 1.84 -10.28
CA PHE A 32 20.76 1.22 -10.93
C PHE A 32 21.64 0.52 -9.91
N ASN A 33 21.97 -0.73 -10.19
CA ASN A 33 22.79 -1.56 -9.32
C ASN A 33 22.17 -1.63 -7.91
N PRO A 34 20.89 -2.06 -7.79
CA PRO A 34 20.37 -2.35 -6.47
C PRO A 34 21.35 -3.31 -5.79
N ALA A 35 21.54 -3.17 -4.48
CA ALA A 35 22.13 -4.29 -3.76
C ALA A 35 21.21 -5.50 -4.01
N SER A 36 21.75 -6.69 -4.22
CA SER A 36 20.93 -7.87 -4.49
C SER A 36 21.32 -8.94 -3.49
N PHE A 37 20.32 -9.50 -2.80
CA PHE A 37 20.52 -10.65 -1.92
C PHE A 37 21.11 -11.85 -2.69
N LEU A 38 20.83 -11.95 -4.00
CA LEU A 38 21.33 -13.00 -4.89
C LEU A 38 22.68 -12.69 -5.56
N ALA A 39 23.19 -11.47 -5.44
CA ALA A 39 24.48 -11.08 -6.00
C ALA A 39 25.37 -10.35 -4.98
N PRO A 40 25.81 -11.01 -3.88
CA PRO A 40 26.37 -10.27 -2.76
C PRO A 40 27.65 -9.48 -3.12
N TRP A 41 28.51 -9.94 -4.04
CA TRP A 41 29.82 -9.28 -4.28
C TRP A 41 30.45 -9.49 -5.67
N GLY A 42 29.70 -9.76 -6.75
CA GLY A 42 30.30 -10.24 -8.01
C GLY A 42 29.82 -9.67 -9.33
N TRP A 43 28.69 -8.96 -9.37
CA TRP A 43 28.10 -8.51 -10.63
C TRP A 43 28.62 -7.13 -11.04
N ALA A 44 28.80 -6.93 -12.34
CA ALA A 44 29.31 -5.69 -12.87
C ALA A 44 28.29 -4.56 -12.70
N LYS A 45 28.76 -3.38 -12.30
CA LYS A 45 27.89 -2.21 -12.15
C LYS A 45 27.68 -1.49 -13.49
N PHE A 46 26.46 -1.01 -13.71
CA PHE A 46 26.12 0.01 -14.69
C PHE A 46 26.96 1.26 -14.41
N GLY A 47 27.86 1.56 -15.35
CA GLY A 47 28.69 2.77 -15.33
C GLY A 47 27.92 4.00 -15.81
N ALA A 48 28.58 5.17 -15.83
CA ALA A 48 27.95 6.43 -16.22
C ALA A 48 27.31 6.39 -17.62
N ALA A 49 27.97 5.75 -18.60
CA ALA A 49 27.45 5.60 -19.96
C ALA A 49 26.22 4.69 -20.02
N ASP A 50 26.27 3.54 -19.33
CA ASP A 50 25.16 2.59 -19.24
C ASP A 50 23.92 3.27 -18.66
N LYS A 51 24.09 4.00 -17.55
CA LYS A 51 23.02 4.77 -16.90
C LYS A 51 22.45 5.87 -17.80
N ALA A 52 23.32 6.62 -18.50
CA ALA A 52 22.86 7.67 -19.42
C ALA A 52 22.00 7.10 -20.56
N LEU A 53 22.37 5.92 -21.07
CA LEU A 53 21.62 5.28 -22.15
C LEU A 53 20.29 4.70 -21.66
N ALA A 54 20.28 4.07 -20.48
CA ALA A 54 19.04 3.57 -19.86
C ALA A 54 18.05 4.71 -19.57
N ARG A 55 18.52 5.85 -19.02
CA ARG A 55 17.69 7.05 -18.84
C ARG A 55 17.12 7.58 -20.15
N LYS A 56 17.91 7.54 -21.23
CA LYS A 56 17.44 7.91 -22.57
C LYS A 56 16.31 6.99 -23.04
N ALA A 57 16.47 5.68 -22.87
CA ALA A 57 15.43 4.69 -23.23
C ALA A 57 14.16 4.86 -22.40
N LEU A 58 14.28 5.04 -21.08
CA LEU A 58 13.17 5.36 -20.17
C LEU A 58 12.45 6.64 -20.60
N LYS A 59 13.19 7.71 -20.93
CA LYS A 59 12.60 8.95 -21.45
C LYS A 59 11.78 8.71 -22.72
N MET A 60 12.28 7.89 -23.65
CA MET A 60 11.55 7.58 -24.89
C MET A 60 10.24 6.84 -24.61
N TRP A 61 10.23 5.89 -23.68
CA TRP A 61 8.99 5.23 -23.23
C TRP A 61 8.04 6.21 -22.53
N GLY A 62 8.56 7.06 -21.64
CA GLY A 62 7.76 8.07 -20.94
C GLY A 62 7.15 9.11 -21.88
N ASP A 63 7.90 9.59 -22.88
CA ASP A 63 7.40 10.50 -23.91
C ASP A 63 6.32 9.83 -24.79
N ALA A 64 6.31 8.50 -24.90
CA ALA A 64 5.34 7.75 -25.72
C ALA A 64 4.04 7.44 -24.97
N SER A 65 4.12 7.17 -23.67
CA SER A 65 2.99 6.70 -22.83
C SER A 65 2.46 7.74 -21.83
N GLY A 66 3.27 8.72 -21.44
CA GLY A 66 2.98 9.61 -20.32
C GLY A 66 3.50 9.12 -18.96
N ILE A 67 4.16 7.96 -18.90
CA ILE A 67 4.77 7.45 -17.65
C ILE A 67 5.83 8.42 -17.14
N ARG A 68 5.86 8.62 -15.83
CA ARG A 68 6.89 9.38 -15.12
C ARG A 68 7.86 8.43 -14.43
N PHE A 69 9.06 8.34 -14.97
CA PHE A 69 10.15 7.55 -14.39
C PHE A 69 10.92 8.37 -13.35
N ILE A 70 10.98 7.87 -12.12
CA ILE A 70 11.65 8.53 -10.99
C ILE A 70 12.87 7.71 -10.57
N GLU A 71 14.06 8.31 -10.60
CA GLU A 71 15.25 7.61 -10.09
C GLU A 71 15.27 7.60 -8.56
N VAL A 72 15.37 6.41 -7.98
CA VAL A 72 15.46 6.19 -6.54
C VAL A 72 16.77 5.49 -6.15
N LYS A 73 17.07 5.51 -4.85
CA LYS A 73 18.29 4.90 -4.27
C LYS A 73 18.04 3.49 -3.73
N GLY A 74 16.82 3.21 -3.30
CA GLY A 74 16.42 1.96 -2.65
C GLY A 74 16.45 0.77 -3.60
N GLN A 75 16.44 -0.43 -3.02
CA GLN A 75 16.20 -1.63 -3.81
C GLN A 75 14.73 -1.76 -4.17
N GLU A 76 13.80 -1.14 -3.44
CA GLU A 76 12.34 -1.19 -3.67
C GLU A 76 11.87 -0.68 -5.04
N ALA A 77 12.76 -0.16 -5.88
CA ALA A 77 12.35 0.38 -7.17
C ALA A 77 11.65 -0.65 -8.08
N GLU A 78 10.57 -0.25 -8.76
CA GLU A 78 9.84 -1.14 -9.67
C GLU A 78 10.70 -1.60 -10.86
N LEU A 79 11.57 -0.73 -11.38
CA LEU A 79 12.50 -1.07 -12.45
C LEU A 79 13.94 -1.07 -11.95
N LYS A 80 14.62 -2.20 -12.09
CA LYS A 80 16.01 -2.34 -11.61
C LYS A 80 16.94 -2.70 -12.74
N PHE A 81 18.07 -2.00 -12.83
CA PHE A 81 19.03 -2.17 -13.91
C PHE A 81 20.38 -2.65 -13.39
N GLN A 82 20.85 -3.80 -13.88
CA GLN A 82 22.18 -4.33 -13.53
C GLN A 82 22.80 -5.20 -14.63
N TRP A 83 24.13 -5.31 -14.64
CA TRP A 83 24.77 -6.34 -15.45
C TRP A 83 24.71 -7.66 -14.69
N GLN A 84 24.48 -8.75 -15.40
CA GLN A 84 24.43 -10.09 -14.84
C GLN A 84 25.30 -11.04 -15.69
N PRO A 85 26.07 -11.96 -15.09
CA PRO A 85 26.62 -13.10 -15.82
C PRO A 85 25.47 -14.05 -16.19
N ALA A 86 25.25 -14.30 -17.48
CA ALA A 86 24.23 -15.24 -17.93
C ALA A 86 24.87 -16.55 -18.43
N TRP A 87 24.26 -17.69 -18.12
CA TRP A 87 24.71 -19.02 -18.56
C TRP A 87 24.29 -19.38 -19.99
N GLN A 88 23.67 -18.45 -20.71
CA GLN A 88 23.12 -18.63 -22.05
C GLN A 88 23.62 -17.52 -22.99
N GLU A 89 23.67 -17.80 -24.29
CA GLU A 89 24.04 -16.86 -25.36
C GLU A 89 22.94 -15.81 -25.62
N ILE A 90 22.56 -15.05 -24.58
CA ILE A 90 21.61 -13.93 -24.66
C ILE A 90 22.34 -12.60 -24.45
N THR A 91 21.86 -11.55 -25.12
CA THR A 91 22.44 -10.20 -24.97
C THR A 91 21.91 -9.52 -23.70
N ALA A 92 20.65 -9.74 -23.38
CA ALA A 92 19.95 -9.20 -22.23
C ALA A 92 18.66 -10.00 -21.98
N TRP A 93 18.02 -9.76 -20.85
CA TRP A 93 16.67 -10.22 -20.56
C TRP A 93 16.02 -9.31 -19.51
N ALA A 94 14.69 -9.36 -19.43
CA ALA A 94 13.93 -8.66 -18.42
C ALA A 94 12.73 -9.48 -17.94
N GLU A 95 12.27 -9.15 -16.74
CA GLU A 95 11.07 -9.71 -16.15
C GLU A 95 9.87 -8.83 -16.46
N PHE A 96 8.71 -9.44 -16.65
CA PHE A 96 7.47 -8.70 -16.82
C PHE A 96 7.05 -8.00 -15.53
N PRO A 97 6.11 -7.02 -15.59
CA PRO A 97 5.46 -6.48 -14.40
C PRO A 97 4.80 -7.58 -13.56
N GLU A 98 4.96 -7.49 -12.25
CA GLU A 98 4.32 -8.41 -11.29
C GLU A 98 3.45 -7.61 -10.31
N LEU A 99 2.15 -7.90 -10.31
CA LEU A 99 1.19 -7.39 -9.34
C LEU A 99 0.69 -8.58 -8.51
N SER A 100 0.74 -8.49 -7.19
CA SER A 100 0.02 -9.41 -6.30
C SER A 100 -1.29 -8.77 -5.83
N ARG A 101 -2.28 -9.65 -5.65
CA ARG A 101 -3.36 -9.39 -4.71
C ARG A 101 -2.92 -9.92 -3.37
N GLU A 102 -2.55 -9.03 -2.46
CA GLU A 102 -2.58 -9.33 -1.04
C GLU A 102 -4.05 -9.55 -0.64
N ASN A 103 -4.33 -10.46 0.30
CA ASN A 103 -5.71 -10.73 0.75
C ASN A 103 -6.15 -9.78 1.89
N PHE A 104 -5.39 -8.72 2.18
CA PHE A 104 -5.56 -7.91 3.39
C PHE A 104 -6.41 -6.66 3.17
N ASP A 105 -6.52 -6.15 1.95
CA ASP A 105 -7.42 -5.08 1.56
C ASP A 105 -8.34 -5.57 0.43
N ASP A 106 -9.66 -5.33 0.54
CA ASP A 106 -10.67 -5.86 -0.41
C ASP A 106 -10.49 -5.38 -1.89
N GLU A 107 -9.48 -4.54 -2.18
CA GLU A 107 -9.06 -4.15 -3.54
C GLU A 107 -7.60 -4.53 -3.91
N GLY A 108 -6.84 -5.16 -3.00
CA GLY A 108 -5.40 -5.43 -2.98
C GLY A 108 -4.61 -5.42 -4.28
N LEU A 109 -3.85 -4.34 -4.45
CA LEU A 109 -2.83 -4.25 -5.49
C LEU A 109 -1.51 -3.86 -4.85
N VAL A 110 -0.60 -4.82 -4.71
CA VAL A 110 0.80 -4.52 -4.38
C VAL A 110 1.66 -4.74 -5.62
N ARG A 111 2.61 -3.84 -5.84
CA ARG A 111 3.64 -3.97 -6.87
C ARG A 111 4.78 -4.79 -6.28
N LYS A 112 5.09 -5.95 -6.85
CA LYS A 112 6.11 -6.83 -6.26
C LYS A 112 7.52 -6.44 -6.66
N TYR A 113 8.44 -6.52 -5.69
CA TYR A 113 9.89 -6.38 -5.89
C TYR A 113 10.50 -7.29 -6.97
N LEU A 114 9.91 -8.47 -7.23
CA LEU A 114 10.48 -9.46 -8.15
C LEU A 114 10.16 -9.19 -9.64
N GLY A 115 9.28 -8.25 -9.97
CA GLY A 115 8.98 -7.86 -11.35
C GLY A 115 9.90 -6.76 -11.89
N GLY A 116 9.88 -6.55 -13.22
CA GLY A 116 10.45 -5.36 -13.85
C GLY A 116 11.97 -5.24 -13.90
N ASN A 117 12.71 -6.26 -13.47
CA ASN A 117 14.16 -6.23 -13.52
C ASN A 117 14.66 -6.29 -14.97
N VAL A 118 15.71 -5.52 -15.27
CA VAL A 118 16.36 -5.42 -16.57
C VAL A 118 17.83 -5.79 -16.42
N TYR A 119 18.22 -6.90 -17.06
CA TYR A 119 19.54 -7.48 -16.95
C TYR A 119 20.26 -7.45 -18.29
N LEU A 120 21.42 -6.79 -18.34
CA LEU A 120 22.32 -6.88 -19.50
C LEU A 120 23.37 -7.96 -19.25
N ASN A 121 23.67 -8.79 -20.25
CA ASN A 121 24.68 -9.83 -20.09
C ASN A 121 26.09 -9.22 -20.08
N THR A 122 26.85 -9.49 -19.03
CA THR A 122 28.23 -9.00 -18.85
C THR A 122 29.14 -9.37 -20.03
N GLU A 123 28.91 -10.52 -20.67
CA GLU A 123 29.68 -10.98 -21.83
C GLU A 123 29.43 -10.11 -23.08
N ALA A 124 28.23 -9.55 -23.23
CA ALA A 124 27.88 -8.68 -24.35
C ALA A 124 28.39 -7.24 -24.18
N ARG A 125 28.96 -6.89 -23.02
CA ARG A 125 29.32 -5.52 -22.66
C ARG A 125 30.28 -4.85 -23.64
N ALA A 126 31.28 -5.56 -24.12
CA ALA A 126 32.26 -5.02 -25.07
C ALA A 126 31.58 -4.64 -26.40
N ASN A 127 30.68 -5.50 -26.89
CA ASN A 127 29.93 -5.29 -28.13
C ASN A 127 28.95 -4.12 -28.00
N LEU A 128 28.21 -4.06 -26.89
CA LEU A 128 27.26 -2.97 -26.62
C LEU A 128 27.97 -1.62 -26.46
N LYS A 129 29.15 -1.58 -25.85
CA LYS A 129 29.96 -0.36 -25.74
C LYS A 129 30.44 0.14 -27.10
N GLY A 130 30.73 -0.77 -28.03
CA GLY A 130 31.17 -0.45 -29.39
C GLY A 130 30.05 0.06 -30.30
N ASN A 131 28.78 -0.21 -29.99
CA ASN A 131 27.64 0.24 -30.78
C ASN A 131 26.50 0.77 -29.89
N THR A 132 26.44 2.10 -29.76
CA THR A 132 25.42 2.79 -28.96
C THR A 132 24.00 2.65 -29.52
N SER A 133 23.82 2.52 -30.84
CA SER A 133 22.49 2.34 -31.45
C SER A 133 21.92 0.97 -31.12
N TYR A 134 22.75 -0.08 -31.22
CA TYR A 134 22.37 -1.43 -30.82
C TYR A 134 22.13 -1.54 -29.31
N ALA A 135 22.99 -0.92 -28.49
CA ALA A 135 22.78 -0.87 -27.05
C ALA A 135 21.49 -0.13 -26.65
N LEU A 136 21.14 0.94 -27.36
CA LEU A 136 19.88 1.64 -27.15
C LEU A 136 18.68 0.76 -27.53
N TYR A 137 18.76 0.03 -28.64
CA TYR A 137 17.74 -0.93 -29.04
C TYR A 137 17.51 -2.00 -27.98
N VAL A 138 18.59 -2.63 -27.48
CA VAL A 138 18.50 -3.66 -26.43
C VAL A 138 17.82 -3.09 -25.19
N LEU A 139 18.19 -1.89 -24.73
CA LEU A 139 17.53 -1.25 -23.59
C LEU A 139 16.06 -0.93 -23.85
N LEU A 140 15.70 -0.44 -25.05
CA LEU A 140 14.30 -0.19 -25.40
C LEU A 140 13.49 -1.50 -25.40
N HIS A 141 14.06 -2.59 -25.90
CA HIS A 141 13.47 -3.93 -25.94
C HIS A 141 13.22 -4.46 -24.52
N GLU A 142 14.24 -4.50 -23.67
CA GLU A 142 14.12 -5.06 -22.33
C GLU A 142 13.22 -4.21 -21.42
N ILE A 143 13.28 -2.87 -21.54
CA ILE A 143 12.33 -2.00 -20.83
C ILE A 143 10.90 -2.26 -21.34
N GLY A 144 10.72 -2.55 -22.63
CA GLY A 144 9.42 -2.96 -23.17
C GLY A 144 8.85 -4.17 -22.45
N HIS A 145 9.67 -5.22 -22.22
CA HIS A 145 9.30 -6.36 -21.39
C HIS A 145 8.95 -5.96 -19.96
N ALA A 146 9.80 -5.17 -19.31
CA ALA A 146 9.58 -4.67 -17.96
C ALA A 146 8.35 -3.75 -17.82
N LEU A 147 7.77 -3.30 -18.92
CA LEU A 147 6.52 -2.55 -18.99
C LEU A 147 5.31 -3.40 -19.45
N GLY A 148 5.50 -4.68 -19.79
CA GLY A 148 4.39 -5.59 -20.16
C GLY A 148 4.27 -5.91 -21.64
N LEU A 149 5.28 -5.60 -22.46
CA LEU A 149 5.30 -5.93 -23.88
C LEU A 149 6.01 -7.26 -24.13
N LYS A 150 5.45 -8.13 -24.98
CA LYS A 150 6.05 -9.42 -25.35
C LYS A 150 6.55 -9.42 -26.79
N HIS A 151 7.35 -10.42 -27.15
CA HIS A 151 7.75 -10.65 -28.54
C HIS A 151 6.53 -10.88 -29.45
N PRO A 152 6.58 -10.44 -30.72
CA PRO A 152 5.51 -10.66 -31.71
C PRO A 152 5.43 -12.10 -32.25
N PHE A 153 6.28 -13.01 -31.75
CA PHE A 153 6.31 -14.43 -32.06
C PHE A 153 6.55 -15.22 -30.76
N HIS A 154 6.12 -16.49 -30.73
CA HIS A 154 6.41 -17.40 -29.61
C HIS A 154 7.34 -18.53 -30.08
N LYS A 155 8.22 -19.02 -29.19
CA LYS A 155 9.05 -20.21 -29.42
C LYS A 155 8.24 -21.53 -29.50
N MET A 156 6.93 -21.49 -29.26
CA MET A 156 6.05 -22.68 -29.26
C MET A 156 5.29 -22.81 -30.59
N GLU A 157 5.24 -24.05 -31.11
CA GLU A 157 4.81 -24.39 -32.47
C GLU A 157 3.33 -24.10 -32.79
N TYR A 158 2.47 -23.95 -31.78
CA TYR A 158 1.04 -23.67 -31.97
C TYR A 158 0.68 -22.17 -32.08
N ASN A 159 1.62 -21.26 -31.78
CA ASN A 159 1.44 -19.81 -31.92
C ASN A 159 2.35 -19.25 -33.02
N LYS A 160 2.05 -19.60 -34.27
CA LYS A 160 2.70 -19.05 -35.47
C LYS A 160 2.61 -17.51 -35.45
N GLN A 161 3.73 -16.85 -35.76
CA GLN A 161 3.90 -15.39 -35.91
C GLN A 161 2.59 -14.58 -35.79
N LEU A 162 2.43 -13.89 -34.65
CA LEU A 162 1.22 -13.11 -34.36
C LEU A 162 1.12 -11.87 -35.25
N LEU A 163 2.26 -11.42 -35.79
CA LEU A 163 2.37 -10.37 -36.80
C LEU A 163 2.71 -10.94 -38.17
N LYS A 164 2.32 -10.24 -39.24
CA LYS A 164 2.82 -10.52 -40.58
C LYS A 164 4.32 -10.25 -40.65
N SER A 165 5.05 -10.96 -41.52
CA SER A 165 6.51 -10.87 -41.63
C SER A 165 7.07 -9.46 -41.84
N GLU A 166 6.31 -8.56 -42.48
CA GLU A 166 6.73 -7.17 -42.68
C GLU A 166 6.61 -6.30 -41.41
N LEU A 167 5.67 -6.62 -40.51
CA LEU A 167 5.44 -5.91 -39.25
C LEU A 167 6.29 -6.46 -38.10
N ASP A 168 6.73 -7.71 -38.21
CA ASP A 168 7.74 -8.33 -37.35
C ASP A 168 9.14 -7.83 -37.74
N HIS A 169 9.40 -6.53 -37.51
CA HIS A 169 10.67 -5.87 -37.78
C HIS A 169 10.89 -4.70 -36.80
N VAL A 170 12.15 -4.41 -36.46
CA VAL A 170 12.54 -3.31 -35.56
C VAL A 170 12.11 -1.91 -36.00
N SER A 171 11.69 -1.76 -37.25
CA SER A 171 11.13 -0.51 -37.78
C SER A 171 9.71 -0.23 -37.28
N TYR A 172 8.99 -1.26 -36.86
CA TYR A 172 7.60 -1.19 -36.38
C TYR A 172 7.49 -1.50 -34.90
N THR A 173 8.34 -2.38 -34.37
CA THR A 173 8.40 -2.68 -32.94
C THR A 173 9.82 -3.06 -32.50
N VAL A 174 10.31 -2.42 -31.43
CA VAL A 174 11.56 -2.83 -30.78
C VAL A 174 11.48 -4.23 -30.17
N MET A 175 10.28 -4.83 -30.06
CA MET A 175 10.09 -6.19 -29.56
C MET A 175 10.39 -7.28 -30.61
N SER A 176 10.67 -6.92 -31.86
CA SER A 176 11.05 -7.87 -32.91
C SER A 176 12.55 -8.13 -32.94
N TYR A 177 12.98 -9.36 -33.23
CA TYR A 177 14.39 -9.67 -33.51
C TYR A 177 14.81 -9.40 -34.96
N THR A 178 13.86 -9.18 -35.88
CA THR A 178 14.17 -8.99 -37.30
C THR A 178 14.67 -7.58 -37.56
N GLY A 179 15.88 -7.46 -38.12
CA GLY A 179 16.53 -6.17 -38.41
C GLY A 179 17.19 -5.50 -37.20
N GLY A 180 17.13 -6.12 -36.02
CA GLY A 180 17.82 -5.69 -34.81
C GLY A 180 19.20 -6.32 -34.74
N ASP A 181 20.23 -5.64 -35.23
CA ASP A 181 21.59 -6.16 -35.27
C ASP A 181 22.66 -5.07 -35.03
N PRO A 182 23.93 -5.44 -34.75
CA PRO A 182 25.02 -4.49 -34.54
C PRO A 182 25.39 -3.59 -35.73
N GLY A 183 24.73 -3.69 -36.89
CA GLY A 183 24.85 -2.80 -38.04
C GLY A 183 23.77 -1.71 -38.10
N MET A 184 22.82 -1.70 -37.16
CA MET A 184 21.72 -0.73 -37.17
C MET A 184 22.20 0.72 -36.95
N GLN A 185 21.61 1.66 -37.69
CA GLN A 185 22.04 3.07 -37.67
C GLN A 185 21.41 3.86 -36.51
N SER A 186 20.15 3.59 -36.15
CA SER A 186 19.45 4.25 -35.06
C SER A 186 18.33 3.37 -34.50
N ALA A 187 18.10 3.43 -33.19
CA ALA A 187 16.99 2.76 -32.53
C ALA A 187 15.94 3.79 -32.06
N GLY A 188 14.67 3.49 -32.31
CA GLY A 188 13.52 4.29 -31.92
C GLY A 188 12.32 3.40 -31.64
N LEU A 189 11.36 3.89 -30.86
CA LEU A 189 10.08 3.20 -30.69
C LEU A 189 9.32 3.24 -32.02
N GLY A 190 8.93 2.07 -32.50
CA GLY A 190 8.12 1.92 -33.70
C GLY A 190 6.65 2.22 -33.44
N SER A 191 5.86 2.27 -34.51
CA SER A 191 4.44 2.61 -34.42
C SER A 191 3.62 1.61 -33.60
N LEU A 192 4.01 0.33 -33.56
CA LEU A 192 3.34 -0.69 -32.76
C LEU A 192 3.69 -0.55 -31.27
N ASP A 193 4.95 -0.23 -30.95
CA ASP A 193 5.38 0.01 -29.56
C ASP A 193 4.57 1.14 -28.93
N VAL A 194 4.45 2.26 -29.65
CA VAL A 194 3.70 3.44 -29.20
C VAL A 194 2.22 3.10 -29.00
N GLN A 195 1.62 2.35 -29.91
CA GLN A 195 0.21 1.94 -29.76
C GLN A 195 0.01 1.00 -28.57
N ALA A 196 0.89 0.01 -28.40
CA ALA A 196 0.81 -0.97 -27.33
C ALA A 196 1.00 -0.33 -25.95
N ILE A 197 2.04 0.49 -25.77
CA ILE A 197 2.30 1.14 -24.47
C ILE A 197 1.19 2.13 -24.10
N ARG A 198 0.58 2.79 -25.09
CA ARG A 198 -0.58 3.66 -24.86
C ARG A 198 -1.83 2.90 -24.51
N ALA A 199 -1.98 1.67 -25.01
CA ALA A 199 -3.07 0.79 -24.60
C ALA A 199 -2.93 0.34 -23.14
N LEU A 200 -1.69 0.19 -22.64
CA LEU A 200 -1.42 -0.16 -21.25
C LEU A 200 -1.51 1.03 -20.29
N TYR A 201 -0.96 2.19 -20.67
CA TYR A 201 -0.68 3.28 -19.72
C TYR A 201 -1.25 4.66 -20.12
N GLY A 202 -1.94 4.75 -21.26
CA GLY A 202 -2.57 6.00 -21.69
C GLY A 202 -1.69 6.86 -22.61
N ASN A 203 -2.05 8.13 -22.79
CA ASN A 203 -1.39 9.04 -23.75
C ASN A 203 -0.59 10.14 -23.05
N PRO A 204 0.53 10.61 -23.63
CA PRO A 204 1.33 11.72 -23.10
C PRO A 204 0.56 13.03 -22.95
N SER A 205 -0.46 13.28 -23.78
CA SER A 205 -1.32 14.48 -23.68
C SER A 205 -2.21 14.49 -22.43
N GLN A 206 -2.17 13.44 -21.60
CA GLN A 206 -2.70 13.45 -20.24
C GLN A 206 -1.72 14.10 -19.23
N ASP A 207 -0.54 14.53 -19.71
CA ASP A 207 0.47 15.33 -19.00
C ASP A 207 -0.17 16.40 -18.11
N GLY A 208 -0.08 16.21 -16.80
CA GLY A 208 -0.31 17.27 -15.82
C GLY A 208 -1.77 17.60 -15.48
N ARG A 209 -2.76 16.76 -15.84
CA ARG A 209 -4.15 16.91 -15.37
C ARG A 209 -4.71 15.66 -14.68
N GLN A 210 -3.86 14.82 -14.09
CA GLN A 210 -4.28 13.59 -13.41
C GLN A 210 -4.38 13.77 -11.90
N VAL A 211 -3.38 14.40 -11.31
CA VAL A 211 -3.44 15.09 -10.01
C VAL A 211 -3.34 16.59 -10.27
N ALA A 212 -3.80 17.44 -9.35
CA ALA A 212 -3.68 18.89 -9.49
C ALA A 212 -2.22 19.37 -9.42
N LYS A 213 -1.39 18.68 -8.63
CA LYS A 213 0.04 19.00 -8.47
C LYS A 213 0.83 17.76 -8.06
N TRP A 214 2.09 17.71 -8.45
CA TRP A 214 3.05 16.75 -7.90
C TRP A 214 4.46 17.34 -7.82
N SER A 215 5.33 16.75 -7.00
CA SER A 215 6.76 17.06 -6.93
C SER A 215 7.58 15.87 -6.45
N TRP A 216 8.84 15.78 -6.89
CA TRP A 216 9.79 14.77 -6.42
C TRP A 216 10.95 15.42 -5.65
N SER A 217 11.28 14.88 -4.48
CA SER A 217 12.45 15.26 -3.68
C SER A 217 13.52 14.18 -3.74
N ALA A 218 14.55 14.36 -4.57
CA ALA A 218 15.63 13.39 -4.69
C ALA A 218 16.47 13.23 -3.41
N SER A 219 16.57 14.26 -2.57
CA SER A 219 17.30 14.17 -1.30
C SER A 219 16.53 13.35 -0.26
N LYS A 220 15.21 13.55 -0.17
CA LYS A 220 14.32 12.85 0.76
C LYS A 220 13.81 11.52 0.24
N GLN A 221 13.95 11.26 -1.07
CA GLN A 221 13.32 10.13 -1.75
C GLN A 221 11.80 10.14 -1.56
N THR A 222 11.19 11.31 -1.73
CA THR A 222 9.75 11.49 -1.48
C THR A 222 9.04 12.02 -2.71
N LEU A 223 8.00 11.29 -3.14
CA LEU A 223 7.02 11.80 -4.10
C LEU A 223 5.89 12.48 -3.32
N THR A 224 5.45 13.64 -3.80
CA THR A 224 4.31 14.35 -3.23
C THR A 224 3.29 14.56 -4.32
N GLN A 225 2.04 14.18 -4.06
CA GLN A 225 0.93 14.32 -4.98
C GLN A 225 -0.24 15.04 -4.30
N THR A 226 -0.97 15.83 -5.07
CA THR A 226 -2.19 16.51 -4.60
C THR A 226 -3.25 16.31 -5.67
N GLY A 227 -4.30 15.59 -5.32
CA GLY A 227 -5.52 15.40 -6.08
C GLY A 227 -6.23 16.73 -6.38
N LYS A 228 -7.32 16.62 -7.12
CA LYS A 228 -8.16 17.73 -7.53
C LYS A 228 -9.35 17.81 -6.59
N SER A 229 -10.13 18.88 -6.73
CA SER A 229 -11.39 19.01 -6.00
C SER A 229 -12.53 18.17 -6.62
N LYS A 230 -12.32 16.86 -6.75
CA LYS A 230 -13.30 15.83 -7.16
C LYS A 230 -12.72 14.44 -6.85
N ALA A 231 -13.59 13.43 -6.87
CA ALA A 231 -13.18 12.02 -6.85
C ALA A 231 -12.07 11.72 -7.88
N ASP A 232 -10.92 11.30 -7.36
CA ASP A 232 -9.71 10.91 -8.05
C ASP A 232 -9.31 9.47 -7.67
N VAL A 233 -8.42 8.90 -8.47
CA VAL A 233 -7.74 7.65 -8.14
C VAL A 233 -6.25 7.94 -8.26
N ILE A 234 -5.54 7.87 -7.14
CA ILE A 234 -4.14 8.25 -7.02
C ILE A 234 -3.34 7.02 -6.62
N TYR A 235 -2.22 6.83 -7.31
CA TYR A 235 -1.28 5.75 -7.05
C TYR A 235 0.07 6.37 -6.71
N GLY A 236 0.65 5.91 -5.61
CA GLY A 236 2.02 6.18 -5.18
C GLY A 236 3.03 5.36 -5.96
N VAL A 237 4.18 5.19 -5.35
CA VAL A 237 5.35 4.47 -5.83
C VAL A 237 5.97 3.69 -4.68
N ALA A 238 6.89 2.78 -4.99
CA ALA A 238 7.55 1.93 -3.99
C ALA A 238 8.56 2.65 -3.06
N VAL A 239 8.39 3.96 -2.84
CA VAL A 239 9.17 4.74 -1.88
C VAL A 239 8.26 5.78 -1.27
N LYS A 240 8.63 6.26 -0.07
CA LYS A 240 7.92 7.32 0.68
C LYS A 240 7.13 8.29 -0.20
N ASP A 241 5.84 8.33 0.03
CA ASP A 241 4.86 9.17 -0.60
C ASP A 241 4.22 10.14 0.40
N VAL A 242 3.77 11.28 -0.14
CA VAL A 242 2.87 12.20 0.56
C VAL A 242 1.73 12.53 -0.39
N ILE A 243 0.56 11.96 -0.17
CA ILE A 243 -0.58 12.07 -1.08
C ILE A 243 -1.74 12.77 -0.38
N LYS A 244 -2.37 13.72 -1.07
CA LYS A 244 -3.55 14.44 -0.58
C LYS A 244 -4.68 14.34 -1.60
N GLY A 245 -5.81 13.73 -1.26
CA GLY A 245 -6.97 13.58 -2.14
C GLY A 245 -7.64 14.93 -2.44
N GLN A 246 -7.87 15.72 -1.39
CA GLN A 246 -8.58 17.02 -1.37
C GLN A 246 -10.08 16.90 -1.12
N SER A 247 -10.89 16.74 -2.15
CA SER A 247 -12.34 16.68 -1.97
C SER A 247 -13.00 15.77 -2.99
N GLY A 248 -14.08 15.12 -2.59
CA GLY A 248 -14.76 14.08 -3.35
C GLY A 248 -14.18 12.70 -3.02
N ASP A 249 -14.99 11.67 -3.22
CA ASP A 249 -14.67 10.28 -2.86
C ASP A 249 -13.44 9.73 -3.61
N ASP A 250 -12.28 9.81 -2.97
CA ASP A 250 -10.98 9.50 -3.51
C ASP A 250 -10.58 8.04 -3.25
N ARG A 251 -9.74 7.49 -4.12
CA ARG A 251 -9.07 6.20 -3.89
C ARG A 251 -7.57 6.39 -3.98
N ILE A 252 -6.86 6.15 -2.89
CA ILE A 252 -5.42 6.36 -2.76
C ILE A 252 -4.76 5.03 -2.40
N TYR A 253 -3.74 4.66 -3.15
CA TYR A 253 -2.89 3.48 -2.90
C TYR A 253 -1.43 3.93 -2.95
N SER A 254 -0.63 3.76 -1.90
CA SER A 254 0.76 4.23 -1.90
C SER A 254 1.82 3.14 -2.12
N PHE A 255 1.50 1.89 -1.80
CA PHE A 255 2.29 0.68 -2.07
C PHE A 255 3.41 0.41 -1.07
N GLU A 256 4.67 0.75 -1.35
CA GLU A 256 5.79 0.42 -0.45
C GLU A 256 6.44 1.72 0.05
N GLY A 257 6.98 1.69 1.27
CA GLY A 257 7.68 2.79 1.91
C GLY A 257 6.84 3.50 2.96
N ASP A 258 7.50 4.19 3.89
CA ASP A 258 6.79 4.90 4.97
C ASP A 258 6.01 6.11 4.44
N ASP A 259 4.72 5.97 4.24
CA ASP A 259 3.87 6.90 3.51
C ASP A 259 3.06 7.83 4.42
N THR A 260 2.46 8.85 3.82
CA THR A 260 1.53 9.74 4.52
C THR A 260 0.40 10.15 3.59
N LEU A 261 -0.80 9.68 3.90
CA LEU A 261 -1.98 9.81 3.06
C LEU A 261 -3.05 10.66 3.76
N PHE A 262 -3.64 11.59 3.01
CA PHE A 262 -4.77 12.41 3.46
C PHE A 262 -5.91 12.24 2.46
N GLY A 263 -7.06 11.75 2.90
CA GLY A 263 -8.28 11.63 2.09
C GLY A 263 -8.81 13.02 1.75
N GLY A 264 -9.28 13.73 2.77
CA GLY A 264 -9.81 15.07 2.64
C GLY A 264 -11.29 15.11 2.96
N VAL A 265 -12.06 15.78 2.11
CA VAL A 265 -13.52 15.84 2.27
C VAL A 265 -14.16 14.87 1.31
N GLY A 266 -14.84 13.83 1.77
CA GLY A 266 -15.43 12.81 0.90
C GLY A 266 -15.45 11.47 1.61
N ASN A 267 -16.07 10.47 0.98
CA ASN A 267 -15.95 9.10 1.50
C ASN A 267 -14.79 8.43 0.77
N ASP A 268 -13.62 8.42 1.40
CA ASP A 268 -12.36 8.09 0.78
C ASP A 268 -11.92 6.66 1.10
N PHE A 269 -11.10 6.09 0.21
CA PHE A 269 -10.41 4.83 0.43
C PHE A 269 -8.90 5.06 0.41
N LEU A 270 -8.21 4.69 1.48
CA LEU A 270 -6.76 4.86 1.65
C LEU A 270 -6.13 3.50 1.95
N SER A 271 -5.10 3.15 1.18
CA SER A 271 -4.28 1.95 1.40
C SER A 271 -2.80 2.35 1.45
N GLY A 272 -2.16 2.10 2.59
CA GLY A 272 -0.74 2.34 2.84
C GLY A 272 0.13 1.32 2.12
N GLY A 273 -0.06 0.04 2.45
CA GLY A 273 0.67 -1.07 1.86
C GLY A 273 1.79 -1.53 2.78
N ASP A 274 3.02 -1.64 2.27
CA ASP A 274 4.19 -2.05 3.06
C ASP A 274 4.94 -0.82 3.57
N GLY A 275 5.14 -0.68 4.87
CA GLY A 275 5.88 0.45 5.45
C GLY A 275 5.33 0.85 6.81
N HIS A 276 5.92 1.88 7.41
CA HIS A 276 5.30 2.51 8.58
C HIS A 276 4.49 3.73 8.14
N ASP A 277 3.19 3.52 7.93
CA ASP A 277 2.33 4.47 7.26
C ASP A 277 1.54 5.36 8.22
N ARG A 278 1.08 6.49 7.68
CA ARG A 278 0.19 7.42 8.39
C ARG A 278 -0.98 7.78 7.49
N LEU A 279 -2.16 7.29 7.84
CA LEU A 279 -3.38 7.48 7.05
C LEU A 279 -4.36 8.37 7.82
N PHE A 280 -4.87 9.41 7.16
CA PHE A 280 -5.84 10.34 7.70
C PHE A 280 -7.05 10.41 6.74
N GLY A 281 -8.22 9.92 7.16
CA GLY A 281 -9.47 10.02 6.37
C GLY A 281 -9.93 11.47 6.25
N GLU A 282 -9.88 12.18 7.39
CA GLU A 282 -10.32 13.56 7.59
C GLU A 282 -11.84 13.69 7.72
N ALA A 283 -12.61 13.96 6.66
CA ALA A 283 -14.04 14.23 6.79
C ALA A 283 -14.88 13.43 5.78
N GLY A 284 -15.76 12.59 6.30
CA GLY A 284 -16.65 11.70 5.56
C GLY A 284 -16.59 10.30 6.17
N ASN A 285 -17.22 9.34 5.51
CA ASN A 285 -17.18 7.95 5.95
C ASN A 285 -16.09 7.23 5.16
N ASP A 286 -14.93 7.09 5.77
CA ASP A 286 -13.70 6.68 5.13
C ASP A 286 -13.40 5.18 5.37
N THR A 287 -12.56 4.61 4.51
CA THR A 287 -12.03 3.25 4.67
C THR A 287 -10.52 3.30 4.57
N LEU A 288 -9.83 2.97 5.66
CA LEU A 288 -8.38 3.03 5.80
C LEU A 288 -7.83 1.62 6.04
N SER A 289 -6.77 1.28 5.31
CA SER A 289 -6.00 0.05 5.49
C SER A 289 -4.51 0.38 5.61
N GLY A 290 -3.90 0.05 6.76
CA GLY A 290 -2.47 0.21 7.00
C GLY A 290 -1.67 -0.72 6.12
N GLY A 291 -1.71 -2.03 6.42
CA GLY A 291 -1.07 -3.07 5.63
C GLY A 291 0.00 -3.80 6.43
N PHE A 292 1.24 -3.75 5.97
CA PHE A 292 2.39 -4.33 6.68
C PHE A 292 3.20 -3.23 7.35
N GLY A 293 3.48 -3.40 8.65
CA GLY A 293 4.36 -2.54 9.41
C GLY A 293 3.56 -1.72 10.42
N ASP A 294 4.25 -1.15 11.42
CA ASP A 294 3.58 -0.41 12.48
C ASP A 294 2.96 0.89 11.93
N ASP A 295 1.64 0.91 11.79
CA ASP A 295 0.88 1.95 11.13
C ASP A 295 0.11 2.87 12.10
N ILE A 296 -0.21 4.08 11.62
CA ILE A 296 -1.08 5.02 12.34
C ILE A 296 -2.24 5.41 11.44
N LEU A 297 -3.46 5.04 11.85
CA LEU A 297 -4.70 5.31 11.13
C LEU A 297 -5.58 6.25 11.95
N GLN A 298 -6.11 7.27 11.31
CA GLN A 298 -7.05 8.22 11.89
C GLN A 298 -8.23 8.42 10.94
N GLY A 299 -9.43 7.98 11.34
CA GLY A 299 -10.67 8.11 10.57
C GLY A 299 -11.07 9.58 10.42
N GLY A 300 -11.42 10.20 11.55
CA GLY A 300 -11.72 11.61 11.61
C GLY A 300 -13.19 11.86 11.87
N ALA A 301 -13.88 12.53 10.95
CA ALA A 301 -15.28 12.88 11.12
C ALA A 301 -16.19 12.08 10.20
N GLY A 302 -16.99 11.18 10.75
CA GLY A 302 -17.91 10.33 10.01
C GLY A 302 -17.86 8.91 10.55
N ASN A 303 -18.56 7.98 9.91
CA ASN A 303 -18.53 6.58 10.32
C ASN A 303 -17.49 5.85 9.49
N ASP A 304 -16.34 5.58 10.09
CA ASP A 304 -15.14 5.11 9.42
C ASP A 304 -14.90 3.62 9.63
N VAL A 305 -14.12 3.03 8.71
CA VAL A 305 -13.64 1.66 8.81
C VAL A 305 -12.12 1.65 8.73
N LEU A 306 -11.47 1.24 9.81
CA LEU A 306 -10.01 1.20 9.94
C LEU A 306 -9.55 -0.25 10.12
N SER A 307 -8.51 -0.64 9.39
CA SER A 307 -7.82 -1.91 9.54
C SER A 307 -6.32 -1.66 9.63
N GLY A 308 -5.69 -2.02 10.75
CA GLY A 308 -4.24 -1.91 10.97
C GLY A 308 -3.50 -2.85 10.02
N GLY A 309 -3.68 -4.16 10.20
CA GLY A 309 -3.11 -5.17 9.31
C GLY A 309 -2.15 -6.07 10.06
N LEU A 310 -0.86 -6.04 9.69
CA LEU A 310 0.19 -6.78 10.38
C LEU A 310 1.10 -5.82 11.15
N SER A 311 1.56 -6.27 12.31
CA SER A 311 2.48 -5.57 13.22
C SER A 311 1.72 -4.69 14.21
N ASP A 312 2.41 -3.91 15.03
CA ASP A 312 1.77 -3.21 16.15
C ASP A 312 1.18 -1.87 15.65
N ASP A 313 -0.14 -1.76 15.56
CA ASP A 313 -0.82 -0.61 14.94
C ASP A 313 -1.50 0.32 15.96
N LEU A 314 -1.72 1.57 15.55
CA LEU A 314 -2.40 2.60 16.32
C LEU A 314 -3.57 3.20 15.54
N LEU A 315 -4.79 2.93 16.00
CA LEU A 315 -6.04 3.30 15.32
C LEU A 315 -6.86 4.31 16.14
N TYR A 316 -7.31 5.37 15.48
CA TYR A 316 -8.20 6.40 16.01
C TYR A 316 -9.46 6.51 15.14
N GLY A 317 -10.64 6.18 15.68
CA GLY A 317 -11.92 6.44 15.01
C GLY A 317 -12.27 7.94 14.98
N ASP A 318 -11.98 8.62 16.09
CA ASP A 318 -12.29 10.03 16.36
C ASP A 318 -13.78 10.31 16.60
N THR A 319 -14.57 10.67 15.59
CA THR A 319 -15.98 11.06 15.79
C THR A 319 -16.90 10.36 14.80
N GLY A 320 -17.86 9.61 15.33
CA GLY A 320 -18.82 8.86 14.53
C GLY A 320 -19.05 7.48 15.14
N SER A 321 -19.69 6.59 14.38
CA SER A 321 -19.77 5.19 14.77
C SER A 321 -18.83 4.39 13.90
N ASP A 322 -17.66 4.10 14.44
CA ASP A 322 -16.52 3.58 13.70
C ASP A 322 -16.36 2.07 13.88
N VAL A 323 -15.65 1.47 12.94
CA VAL A 323 -15.23 0.06 13.00
C VAL A 323 -13.72 0.00 12.92
N LEU A 324 -13.08 -0.36 14.02
CA LEU A 324 -11.62 -0.48 14.13
C LEU A 324 -11.26 -1.96 14.27
N LYS A 325 -10.29 -2.40 13.45
CA LYS A 325 -9.70 -3.73 13.50
C LYS A 325 -8.19 -3.60 13.59
N GLY A 326 -7.59 -4.05 14.69
CA GLY A 326 -6.14 -4.08 14.86
C GLY A 326 -5.51 -5.02 13.83
N GLY A 327 -5.76 -6.31 13.97
CA GLY A 327 -5.32 -7.31 13.02
C GLY A 327 -4.40 -8.32 13.69
N TYR A 328 -3.12 -8.31 13.36
CA TYR A 328 -2.13 -9.20 13.95
C TYR A 328 -1.08 -8.40 14.72
N SER A 329 -0.67 -8.93 15.87
CA SER A 329 0.27 -8.34 16.84
C SER A 329 -0.45 -7.41 17.83
N ASN A 330 0.26 -6.52 18.52
CA ASN A 330 -0.31 -5.82 19.67
C ASN A 330 -0.78 -4.43 19.25
N ASP A 331 -2.10 -4.28 19.13
CA ASP A 331 -2.69 -3.07 18.59
C ASP A 331 -3.23 -2.16 19.70
N THR A 332 -3.32 -0.86 19.39
CA THR A 332 -3.96 0.12 20.29
C THR A 332 -5.09 0.83 19.57
N LEU A 333 -6.31 0.66 20.07
CA LEU A 333 -7.54 1.14 19.45
C LEU A 333 -8.20 2.22 20.32
N TYR A 334 -8.43 3.39 19.74
CA TYR A 334 -9.19 4.50 20.29
C TYR A 334 -10.47 4.65 19.46
N GLY A 335 -11.62 4.24 20.01
CA GLY A 335 -12.92 4.45 19.33
C GLY A 335 -13.17 5.94 19.12
N GLY A 336 -13.18 6.68 20.23
CA GLY A 336 -13.46 8.12 20.22
C GLY A 336 -14.91 8.36 20.62
N LEU A 337 -15.54 9.37 20.03
CA LEU A 337 -16.92 9.73 20.32
C LEU A 337 -17.87 8.98 19.39
N GLY A 338 -18.82 8.25 19.99
CA GLY A 338 -19.91 7.59 19.32
C GLY A 338 -19.98 6.11 19.71
N ASN A 339 -20.77 5.32 18.99
CA ASN A 339 -20.85 3.89 19.29
C ASN A 339 -19.94 3.11 18.36
N ASP A 340 -18.77 2.73 18.84
CA ASP A 340 -17.74 2.10 18.02
C ASP A 340 -17.76 0.58 18.13
N THR A 341 -17.22 -0.08 17.12
CA THR A 341 -16.96 -1.53 17.11
C THR A 341 -15.46 -1.75 17.03
N LEU A 342 -14.91 -2.31 18.10
CA LEU A 342 -13.47 -2.50 18.27
C LEU A 342 -13.14 -4.00 18.24
N THR A 343 -12.28 -4.41 17.33
CA THR A 343 -11.75 -5.77 17.21
C THR A 343 -10.23 -5.69 17.35
N GLY A 344 -9.69 -6.33 18.38
CA GLY A 344 -8.23 -6.36 18.59
C GLY A 344 -7.56 -7.24 17.54
N GLY A 345 -8.00 -8.50 17.47
CA GLY A 345 -7.45 -9.51 16.59
C GLY A 345 -6.51 -10.47 17.33
N ASP A 346 -5.40 -10.82 16.69
CA ASP A 346 -4.38 -11.71 17.26
C ASP A 346 -3.35 -10.87 18.01
N GLY A 347 -3.16 -11.06 19.32
CA GLY A 347 -2.10 -10.41 20.08
C GLY A 347 -2.56 -9.97 21.45
N SER A 348 -1.83 -9.04 22.07
CA SER A 348 -2.23 -8.39 23.34
C SER A 348 -2.66 -6.96 23.08
N ASP A 349 -3.95 -6.75 22.87
CA ASP A 349 -4.47 -5.49 22.37
C ASP A 349 -4.89 -4.52 23.49
N GLN A 350 -4.89 -3.23 23.18
CA GLN A 350 -5.31 -2.16 24.07
C GLN A 350 -6.55 -1.45 23.53
N PHE A 351 -7.65 -1.55 24.26
CA PHE A 351 -8.88 -0.80 24.00
C PHE A 351 -8.92 0.44 24.89
N VAL A 352 -8.75 1.61 24.30
CA VAL A 352 -8.53 2.86 25.03
C VAL A 352 -9.79 3.70 25.12
N PHE A 353 -10.15 4.08 26.34
CA PHE A 353 -11.27 4.97 26.65
C PHE A 353 -10.72 6.27 27.23
N ASP A 354 -10.63 7.30 26.38
CA ASP A 354 -10.03 8.60 26.71
C ASP A 354 -10.93 9.82 26.49
N VAL A 355 -12.14 9.61 25.94
CA VAL A 355 -13.17 10.64 25.80
C VAL A 355 -14.33 10.47 26.79
N PRO A 356 -15.00 11.55 27.22
CA PRO A 356 -16.12 11.46 28.16
C PRO A 356 -17.39 10.90 27.51
N PHE A 357 -17.95 9.86 28.13
CA PHE A 357 -19.19 9.21 27.69
C PHE A 357 -20.45 9.79 28.32
N THR A 358 -21.52 9.86 27.52
CA THR A 358 -22.84 10.38 27.94
C THR A 358 -23.89 9.28 28.19
N GLY A 359 -23.57 8.02 27.83
CA GLY A 359 -24.36 6.83 28.17
C GLY A 359 -25.60 6.56 27.31
N ILE A 360 -25.94 7.41 26.33
CA ILE A 360 -27.06 7.17 25.40
C ILE A 360 -26.55 6.92 23.96
N ASP A 361 -25.43 7.51 23.55
CA ASP A 361 -24.88 7.41 22.20
C ASP A 361 -23.34 7.28 22.17
N ASP A 362 -22.75 6.68 23.22
CA ASP A 362 -21.29 6.57 23.38
C ASP A 362 -20.93 5.29 24.16
N THR A 363 -21.39 4.14 23.66
CA THR A 363 -21.11 2.82 24.25
C THR A 363 -20.53 1.90 23.20
N ASP A 364 -19.23 1.65 23.33
CA ASP A 364 -18.49 0.84 22.38
C ASP A 364 -18.77 -0.64 22.53
N THR A 365 -18.49 -1.38 21.48
CA THR A 365 -18.57 -2.84 21.45
C THR A 365 -17.19 -3.41 21.15
N ILE A 366 -16.61 -4.11 22.13
CA ILE A 366 -15.39 -4.90 21.94
C ILE A 366 -15.79 -6.32 21.54
N THR A 367 -15.28 -6.79 20.41
CA THR A 367 -15.82 -7.99 19.76
C THR A 367 -15.18 -9.30 20.19
N ASP A 368 -13.94 -9.27 20.66
CA ASP A 368 -13.05 -10.44 20.76
C ASP A 368 -12.13 -10.43 21.98
N PHE A 369 -12.44 -9.61 23.00
CA PHE A 369 -11.62 -9.45 24.21
C PHE A 369 -11.21 -10.79 24.85
N ASN A 370 -9.90 -11.11 24.82
CA ASN A 370 -9.30 -12.36 25.29
C ASN A 370 -9.94 -13.63 24.69
N GLN A 371 -10.43 -13.57 23.45
CA GLN A 371 -11.11 -14.69 22.77
C GLN A 371 -10.23 -15.42 21.76
N ASN A 372 -8.94 -15.08 21.63
CA ASN A 372 -8.08 -15.71 20.64
C ASN A 372 -7.90 -17.23 20.92
N PRO A 373 -8.44 -18.12 20.07
CA PRO A 373 -8.33 -19.57 20.24
C PRO A 373 -6.94 -20.12 19.91
N ASP A 374 -6.08 -19.33 19.24
CA ASP A 374 -4.77 -19.73 18.73
C ASP A 374 -3.60 -19.10 19.51
N ALA A 375 -3.87 -18.20 20.47
CA ALA A 375 -2.85 -17.56 21.29
C ALA A 375 -2.10 -18.54 22.21
N PHE A 376 -0.77 -18.43 22.23
CA PHE A 376 0.02 -18.95 23.35
C PHE A 376 -0.46 -18.30 24.65
N GLU A 377 -0.49 -19.04 25.76
CA GLU A 377 -1.17 -18.70 27.04
C GLU A 377 -0.74 -17.40 27.77
N THR A 378 -0.04 -16.47 27.12
CA THR A 378 0.48 -15.22 27.71
C THR A 378 0.00 -13.94 27.03
N GLU A 379 -0.71 -14.01 25.90
CA GLU A 379 -1.29 -12.83 25.25
C GLU A 379 -2.61 -12.47 25.92
N GLU A 380 -2.70 -11.25 26.45
CA GLU A 380 -3.88 -10.77 27.14
C GLU A 380 -4.17 -9.31 26.80
N ASP A 381 -5.39 -9.08 26.35
CA ASP A 381 -5.93 -7.76 26.08
C ASP A 381 -6.06 -6.92 27.35
N ARG A 382 -6.10 -5.61 27.15
CA ARG A 382 -6.23 -4.60 28.20
C ARG A 382 -7.26 -3.56 27.82
N ILE A 383 -8.03 -3.17 28.82
CA ILE A 383 -8.88 -1.98 28.77
C ILE A 383 -8.11 -0.84 29.44
N VAL A 384 -7.80 0.18 28.65
CA VAL A 384 -7.03 1.35 29.09
C VAL A 384 -8.00 2.49 29.39
N LEU A 385 -7.92 3.03 30.60
CA LEU A 385 -8.83 4.05 31.13
C LEU A 385 -8.06 5.35 31.35
N SER A 386 -8.38 6.40 30.60
CA SER A 386 -7.74 7.71 30.80
C SER A 386 -8.13 8.31 32.16
N SER A 387 -7.15 8.72 32.96
CA SER A 387 -7.38 9.43 34.22
C SER A 387 -8.08 10.78 34.05
N ALA A 388 -8.10 11.34 32.84
CA ALA A 388 -8.89 12.54 32.54
C ALA A 388 -10.40 12.27 32.58
N VAL A 389 -10.83 11.08 32.16
CA VAL A 389 -12.23 10.64 32.15
C VAL A 389 -12.57 9.91 33.45
N PHE A 390 -11.74 8.93 33.82
CA PHE A 390 -11.91 8.09 34.99
C PHE A 390 -11.22 8.69 36.23
N SER A 391 -11.44 9.98 36.45
CA SER A 391 -10.71 10.83 37.41
C SER A 391 -10.75 10.39 38.87
N THR A 392 -11.65 9.49 39.25
CA THR A 392 -11.74 8.95 40.60
C THR A 392 -10.92 7.67 40.81
N LEU A 393 -10.30 7.14 39.76
CA LEU A 393 -9.45 5.96 39.82
C LEU A 393 -7.99 6.34 40.07
N ALA A 394 -7.27 5.48 40.78
CA ALA A 394 -5.82 5.63 40.93
C ALA A 394 -5.11 5.15 39.65
N SER A 395 -4.07 5.86 39.23
CA SER A 395 -3.22 5.47 38.09
C SER A 395 -2.55 4.11 38.31
N GLY A 396 -2.31 3.38 37.22
CA GLY A 396 -1.77 2.02 37.19
C GLY A 396 -2.87 0.97 37.08
N PHE A 397 -2.55 -0.28 37.41
CA PHE A 397 -3.53 -1.36 37.42
C PHE A 397 -4.71 -1.03 38.34
N LEU A 398 -5.92 -1.35 37.88
CA LEU A 398 -7.13 -1.11 38.65
C LEU A 398 -7.07 -1.88 39.97
N GLN A 399 -7.37 -1.19 41.07
CA GLN A 399 -7.40 -1.83 42.39
C GLN A 399 -8.59 -2.80 42.45
N ALA A 400 -8.37 -3.99 43.02
CA ALA A 400 -9.42 -5.00 43.14
C ALA A 400 -10.69 -4.51 43.85
N ALA A 401 -10.57 -3.56 44.80
CA ALA A 401 -11.72 -2.96 45.48
C ALA A 401 -12.56 -2.03 44.58
N ALA A 402 -11.96 -1.48 43.52
CA ALA A 402 -12.62 -0.60 42.56
C ALA A 402 -13.40 -1.36 41.48
N PHE A 403 -13.19 -2.68 41.35
CA PHE A 403 -13.85 -3.53 40.39
C PHE A 403 -14.90 -4.44 41.05
N VAL A 404 -16.03 -4.65 40.39
CA VAL A 404 -17.06 -5.60 40.84
C VAL A 404 -17.71 -6.30 39.65
N LYS A 405 -18.05 -7.58 39.83
CA LYS A 405 -18.82 -8.37 38.86
C LYS A 405 -20.25 -8.51 39.36
N GLY A 406 -21.20 -7.96 38.61
CA GLY A 406 -22.62 -7.99 38.94
C GLY A 406 -23.37 -6.88 38.21
N ALA A 407 -24.69 -6.87 38.32
CA ALA A 407 -25.53 -5.85 37.68
C ALA A 407 -25.39 -4.45 38.31
N SER A 408 -24.67 -4.32 39.44
CA SER A 408 -24.58 -3.09 40.21
C SER A 408 -23.37 -3.05 41.13
N ALA A 409 -22.94 -1.84 41.53
CA ALA A 409 -21.99 -1.68 42.62
C ALA A 409 -22.53 -2.22 43.95
N GLU A 410 -21.66 -2.87 44.72
CA GLU A 410 -21.98 -3.47 46.01
C GLU A 410 -21.58 -2.57 47.19
N ASN A 411 -20.65 -1.64 46.95
CA ASN A 411 -20.18 -0.69 47.95
C ASN A 411 -19.64 0.61 47.31
N PRO A 412 -19.47 1.69 48.09
CA PRO A 412 -19.03 2.98 47.58
C PRO A 412 -17.57 3.06 47.12
N ALA A 413 -16.78 1.97 47.15
CA ALA A 413 -15.45 1.91 46.55
C ALA A 413 -15.48 1.29 45.15
N ASN A 414 -16.54 0.57 44.78
CA ASN A 414 -16.70 0.07 43.42
C ASN A 414 -16.89 1.24 42.45
N ARG A 415 -16.14 1.22 41.36
CA ARG A 415 -16.11 2.27 40.34
C ARG A 415 -16.32 1.68 38.95
N ILE A 416 -15.73 0.52 38.67
CA ILE A 416 -15.95 -0.23 37.43
C ILE A 416 -16.82 -1.44 37.75
N ILE A 417 -17.96 -1.52 37.07
CA ILE A 417 -18.95 -2.59 37.22
C ILE A 417 -19.00 -3.37 35.92
N PHE A 418 -18.84 -4.69 35.99
CA PHE A 418 -19.07 -5.59 34.87
C PHE A 418 -20.31 -6.45 35.12
N ASP A 419 -21.36 -6.27 34.31
CA ASP A 419 -22.55 -7.12 34.34
C ASP A 419 -22.36 -8.33 33.41
N PRO A 420 -22.12 -9.55 33.93
CA PRO A 420 -21.92 -10.72 33.09
C PRO A 420 -23.19 -11.21 32.40
N GLY A 421 -24.39 -10.79 32.84
CA GLY A 421 -25.65 -11.17 32.22
C GLY A 421 -25.91 -10.42 30.91
N GLU A 422 -25.52 -9.14 30.88
CA GLU A 422 -25.70 -8.25 29.73
C GLU A 422 -24.38 -7.96 28.97
N GLN A 423 -23.24 -8.36 29.56
CA GLN A 423 -21.87 -8.10 29.09
C GLN A 423 -21.51 -6.62 28.95
N PHE A 424 -22.04 -5.76 29.84
CA PHE A 424 -21.69 -4.34 29.85
C PHE A 424 -20.72 -3.99 30.97
N LEU A 425 -19.82 -3.05 30.65
CA LEU A 425 -19.02 -2.30 31.60
C LEU A 425 -19.68 -0.95 31.88
N SER A 426 -19.64 -0.53 33.13
CA SER A 426 -20.15 0.76 33.58
C SER A 426 -19.21 1.43 34.55
N TYR A 427 -19.16 2.76 34.52
CA TYR A 427 -18.39 3.59 35.42
C TYR A 427 -19.31 4.36 36.37
N ASP A 428 -19.11 4.18 37.67
CA ASP A 428 -19.80 4.86 38.77
C ASP A 428 -18.83 5.84 39.44
N PRO A 429 -18.70 7.10 38.96
CA PRO A 429 -17.72 8.04 39.50
C PRO A 429 -18.01 8.43 40.96
N ASP A 430 -19.28 8.52 41.37
CA ASP A 430 -19.66 8.99 42.70
C ASP A 430 -19.83 7.86 43.73
N GLY A 431 -19.82 6.61 43.28
CA GLY A 431 -19.94 5.42 44.12
C GLY A 431 -21.33 5.25 44.72
N THR A 432 -22.36 5.84 44.11
CA THR A 432 -23.74 5.82 44.63
C THR A 432 -24.55 4.62 44.16
N GLY A 433 -24.03 3.84 43.20
CA GLY A 433 -24.66 2.61 42.73
C GLY A 433 -25.15 2.63 41.27
N PRO A 434 -25.92 1.60 40.85
CA PRO A 434 -26.25 1.33 39.45
C PRO A 434 -27.16 2.37 38.79
N LEU A 435 -27.86 3.21 39.56
CA LEU A 435 -28.74 4.25 39.02
C LEU A 435 -27.97 5.49 38.53
N ALA A 436 -26.68 5.60 38.85
CA ALA A 436 -25.79 6.68 38.41
C ALA A 436 -24.61 6.19 37.54
N ALA A 437 -24.37 4.88 37.47
CA ALA A 437 -23.31 4.30 36.66
C ALA A 437 -23.62 4.47 35.16
N VAL A 438 -22.63 4.95 34.41
CA VAL A 438 -22.76 5.18 32.96
C VAL A 438 -22.11 4.04 32.22
N ARG A 439 -22.84 3.43 31.28
CA ARG A 439 -22.30 2.40 30.38
C ARG A 439 -21.33 3.03 29.40
N PHE A 440 -20.19 2.38 29.19
CA PHE A 440 -19.17 2.85 28.26
C PHE A 440 -18.67 1.77 27.31
N ALA A 441 -18.79 0.48 27.67
CA ALA A 441 -18.40 -0.60 26.78
C ALA A 441 -19.31 -1.82 26.94
N LYS A 442 -19.46 -2.56 25.86
CA LYS A 442 -20.07 -3.88 25.76
C LYS A 442 -19.04 -4.87 25.26
N LEU A 443 -18.97 -6.05 25.87
CA LEU A 443 -18.12 -7.15 25.42
C LEU A 443 -18.98 -8.19 24.69
N LEU A 444 -18.59 -8.60 23.49
CA LEU A 444 -19.25 -9.72 22.83
C LEU A 444 -18.68 -11.05 23.31
N GLY A 445 -19.54 -12.06 23.45
CA GLY A 445 -19.17 -13.39 23.93
C GLY A 445 -19.11 -13.51 25.45
N ALA A 446 -18.68 -14.67 25.95
CA ALA A 446 -18.62 -14.96 27.38
C ALA A 446 -17.24 -14.59 27.95
N VAL A 447 -17.04 -13.32 28.26
CA VAL A 447 -15.73 -12.82 28.72
C VAL A 447 -15.55 -13.01 30.22
N LYS A 448 -14.35 -13.43 30.63
CA LYS A 448 -13.91 -13.44 32.03
C LYS A 448 -13.02 -12.23 32.27
N LEU A 449 -13.55 -11.24 32.97
CA LEU A 449 -12.77 -10.07 33.38
C LEU A 449 -12.23 -10.16 34.81
N SER A 450 -11.24 -9.35 35.13
CA SER A 450 -10.67 -9.13 36.45
C SER A 450 -10.10 -7.71 36.52
N ALA A 451 -9.73 -7.25 37.72
CA ALA A 451 -9.17 -5.92 37.86
C ALA A 451 -7.81 -5.76 37.14
N SER A 452 -7.05 -6.82 36.90
CA SER A 452 -5.77 -6.74 36.19
C SER A 452 -5.91 -6.48 34.69
N ASP A 453 -7.11 -6.68 34.14
CA ASP A 453 -7.39 -6.42 32.72
C ASP A 453 -7.55 -4.92 32.44
N PHE A 454 -7.56 -4.09 33.48
CA PHE A 454 -7.72 -2.65 33.41
C PHE A 454 -6.46 -1.92 33.85
N ILE A 455 -6.03 -0.94 33.06
CA ILE A 455 -4.96 -0.01 33.40
C ILE A 455 -5.47 1.43 33.32
N VAL A 456 -5.15 2.25 34.30
CA VAL A 456 -5.53 3.66 34.36
C VAL A 456 -4.29 4.51 34.09
N VAL A 457 -4.33 5.39 33.09
CA VAL A 457 -3.17 6.15 32.60
C VAL A 457 -3.31 7.66 32.72
#